data_AF-A0A967WA76-F1
#
_entry.id   AF-A0A967WA76-F1
#
_cell.length_a   1.000
_cell.length_b   1.000
_cell.length_c   1.000
_cell.angle_alpha   90.00
_cell.angle_beta   90.00
_cell.angle_gamma   90.00
#
_symmetry.space_group_name_H-M   'P 1'
#
loop_
_entity.id
_entity.type
_entity.pdbx_description
1 polymer ?
#
loop_
_entity_poly.entity_id
_entity_poly.type
_entity_poly.pdbx_seq_one_letter_code
_entity_poly.pdbx_strand_id
1 'polypeptide(L)'
;ALSFLAMAVFNVPFPAILLGAAVLGWVGMRWLPHIFQAAPPSHAAKTDGVVDALIGDHSPIPRHARFSRRRTLLTVATGLGLWSGAMALLWGTLGPAHDLSLMGWFFTKAALLTFGGAYAVLPYVVQGGVEHYEWLSATQMMDGLALGETTPGPLIMVVAFVGFVGGWTKEVLGPDLLLGGGVLAASIVTFFTFL
;
A
#
# COMPACT_ATOMS: atom_id res chain seq x y z
N ALA A 1 -7.22 2.14 -16.45
CA ALA A 1 -7.79 1.51 -17.67
C ALA A 1 -6.76 0.65 -18.39
N LEU A 2 -5.65 1.22 -18.90
CA LEU A 2 -4.62 0.45 -19.63
C LEU A 2 -3.89 -0.61 -18.78
N SER A 3 -3.64 -0.35 -17.50
CA SER A 3 -3.06 -1.33 -16.57
C SER A 3 -3.96 -2.56 -16.40
N PHE A 4 -5.28 -2.35 -16.29
CA PHE A 4 -6.25 -3.43 -16.16
C PHE A 4 -6.34 -4.28 -17.44
N LEU A 5 -6.30 -3.64 -18.62
CA LEU A 5 -6.23 -4.34 -19.92
C LEU A 5 -4.95 -5.16 -20.05
N ALA A 6 -3.81 -4.61 -19.64
CA ALA A 6 -2.52 -5.31 -19.67
C ALA A 6 -2.51 -6.56 -18.76
N MET A 7 -3.17 -6.49 -17.60
CA MET A 7 -3.32 -7.66 -16.73
C MET A 7 -4.33 -8.67 -17.29
N ALA A 8 -5.54 -8.23 -17.64
CA ALA A 8 -6.65 -9.11 -17.98
C ALA A 8 -6.49 -9.79 -19.36
N VAL A 9 -5.89 -9.11 -20.34
CA VAL A 9 -5.75 -9.62 -21.72
C VAL A 9 -4.39 -10.24 -21.96
N PHE A 10 -3.33 -9.61 -21.45
CA PHE A 10 -1.95 -10.01 -21.74
C PHE A 10 -1.28 -10.77 -20.58
N ASN A 11 -2.00 -10.98 -19.46
CA ASN A 11 -1.52 -11.70 -18.28
C ASN A 11 -0.19 -11.15 -17.74
N VAL A 12 0.03 -9.85 -17.92
CA VAL A 12 1.27 -9.17 -17.48
C VAL A 12 1.17 -8.92 -15.98
N PRO A 13 2.16 -9.34 -15.18
CA PRO A 13 2.14 -9.10 -13.74
C PRO A 13 2.20 -7.59 -13.45
N PHE A 14 1.41 -7.14 -12.48
CA PHE A 14 1.30 -5.71 -12.14
C PHE A 14 2.65 -5.00 -11.93
N PRO A 15 3.66 -5.58 -11.24
CA PRO A 15 4.98 -4.96 -11.11
C PRO A 15 5.65 -4.63 -12.44
N ALA A 16 5.46 -5.46 -13.48
CA ALA A 16 6.03 -5.20 -14.81
C ALA A 16 5.34 -4.01 -15.50
N ILE A 17 4.03 -3.84 -15.29
CA ILE A 17 3.29 -2.67 -15.79
C ILE A 17 3.81 -1.39 -15.13
N LEU A 18 4.02 -1.43 -13.81
CA LEU A 18 4.56 -0.29 -13.07
C LEU A 18 5.97 0.09 -13.54
N LEU A 19 6.84 -0.89 -13.74
CA LEU A 19 8.19 -0.68 -14.28
C LEU A 19 8.14 -0.10 -15.70
N GLY A 20 7.27 -0.65 -16.57
CA GLY A 20 7.07 -0.13 -17.92
C GLY A 20 6.61 1.33 -17.92
N ALA A 21 5.64 1.68 -17.06
CA ALA A 21 5.17 3.05 -16.89
C ALA A 21 6.28 3.99 -16.39
N ALA A 22 7.10 3.54 -15.42
CA ALA A 22 8.22 4.31 -14.90
C ALA A 22 9.29 4.58 -15.97
N VAL A 23 9.66 3.57 -16.76
CA VAL A 23 10.63 3.71 -17.86
C VAL A 23 10.09 4.65 -18.93
N LEU A 24 8.84 4.47 -19.36
CA LEU A 24 8.21 5.34 -20.35
C LEU A 24 8.12 6.79 -19.87
N GLY A 25 7.78 7.01 -18.60
CA GLY A 25 7.77 8.35 -18.01
C GLY A 25 9.16 8.99 -17.97
N TRP A 26 10.20 8.22 -17.61
CA TRP A 26 11.58 8.71 -17.59
C TRP A 26 12.13 9.03 -18.99
N VAL A 27 11.86 8.18 -19.98
CA VAL A 27 12.21 8.45 -21.39
C VAL A 27 11.41 9.65 -21.91
N GLY A 28 10.11 9.70 -21.64
CA GLY A 28 9.22 10.78 -22.05
C GLY A 28 9.64 12.13 -21.48
N MET A 29 10.07 12.19 -20.22
CA MET A 29 10.60 13.40 -19.60
C MET A 29 11.89 13.92 -20.28
N ARG A 30 12.72 13.02 -20.81
CA ARG A 30 13.97 13.37 -21.52
C ARG A 30 13.75 13.77 -22.98
N TRP A 31 12.76 13.16 -23.66
CA TRP A 31 12.59 13.30 -25.11
C TRP A 31 11.42 14.22 -25.50
N LEU A 32 10.42 14.38 -24.63
CA LEU A 32 9.20 15.18 -24.85
C LEU A 32 8.90 16.07 -23.63
N PRO A 33 9.83 16.95 -23.20
CA PRO A 33 9.68 17.74 -21.99
C PRO A 33 8.44 18.65 -22.00
N HIS A 34 7.95 19.05 -23.18
CA HIS A 34 6.77 19.91 -23.32
C HIS A 34 5.44 19.22 -22.93
N ILE A 35 5.37 17.88 -22.93
CA ILE A 35 4.18 17.11 -22.50
C ILE A 35 4.23 16.82 -20.99
N PHE A 36 5.44 16.73 -20.41
CA PHE A 36 5.67 16.32 -19.02
C PHE A 36 6.07 17.46 -18.08
N GLN A 37 6.20 18.70 -18.58
CA GLN A 37 6.33 19.89 -17.72
C GLN A 37 5.04 20.07 -16.94
N ALA A 38 5.13 19.93 -15.61
CA ALA A 38 4.01 20.25 -14.73
C ALA A 38 3.57 21.69 -15.02
N ALA A 39 2.27 21.88 -15.32
CA ALA A 39 1.71 23.20 -15.47
C ALA A 39 2.05 24.04 -14.23
N PRO A 40 2.40 25.34 -14.38
CA PRO A 40 2.61 26.21 -13.23
C PRO A 40 1.37 26.14 -12.33
N PRO A 41 1.55 26.14 -11.00
CA PRO A 41 0.45 25.90 -10.07
C PRO A 41 -0.69 26.88 -10.34
N SER A 42 -1.83 26.36 -10.80
CA SER A 42 -3.03 27.12 -11.14
C SER A 42 -3.75 27.70 -9.91
N HIS A 43 -3.19 27.51 -8.72
CA HIS A 43 -3.68 28.00 -7.43
C HIS A 43 -2.59 28.79 -6.67
N ALA A 44 -1.85 29.65 -7.37
CA ALA A 44 -1.28 30.82 -6.70
C ALA A 44 -2.44 31.77 -6.36
N ALA A 45 -3.11 31.52 -5.24
CA ALA A 45 -4.17 32.37 -4.73
C ALA A 45 -3.60 33.79 -4.55
N LYS A 46 -4.22 34.78 -5.21
CA LYS A 46 -3.91 36.19 -4.99
C LYS A 46 -4.03 36.48 -3.50
N THR A 47 -2.93 36.87 -2.88
CA THR A 47 -2.80 37.12 -1.43
C THR A 47 -3.36 38.50 -1.06
N ASP A 48 -4.53 38.86 -1.58
CA ASP A 48 -5.17 40.13 -1.21
C ASP A 48 -6.09 39.87 -0.01
N GLY A 49 -5.56 40.11 1.20
CA GLY A 49 -6.37 40.25 2.43
C GLY A 49 -6.56 39.01 3.31
N VAL A 50 -5.77 37.95 3.13
CA VAL A 50 -5.83 36.76 3.99
C VAL A 50 -5.07 37.05 5.30
N VAL A 51 -5.75 36.91 6.43
CA VAL A 51 -5.15 36.97 7.77
C VAL A 51 -4.04 35.92 7.85
N ASP A 52 -2.84 36.33 8.26
CA ASP A 52 -1.66 35.47 8.31
C ASP A 52 -1.99 34.20 9.12
N ALA A 53 -1.89 33.04 8.48
CA ALA A 53 -2.21 31.77 9.12
C ALA A 53 -1.25 31.53 10.30
N LEU A 54 -1.76 31.03 11.43
CA LEU A 54 -0.93 30.70 12.61
C LEU A 54 0.21 29.71 12.26
N ILE A 55 -0.01 28.88 11.24
CA ILE A 55 1.00 28.07 10.55
C ILE A 55 0.84 28.36 9.06
N GLY A 56 1.73 29.19 8.51
CA GLY A 56 1.78 29.55 7.10
C GLY A 56 3.09 29.15 6.44
N ASP A 57 3.22 29.43 5.14
CA ASP A 57 4.40 29.10 4.34
C ASP A 57 5.69 29.79 4.84
N HIS A 58 5.54 30.80 5.69
CA HIS A 58 6.63 31.58 6.28
C HIS A 58 6.91 31.22 7.76
N SER A 59 6.16 30.27 8.35
CA SER A 59 6.41 29.82 9.71
C SER A 59 7.76 29.08 9.80
N PRO A 60 8.61 29.38 10.80
CA PRO A 60 9.93 28.77 10.90
C PRO A 60 9.82 27.27 11.15
N ILE A 61 10.52 26.48 10.34
CA ILE A 61 10.52 25.01 10.45
C ILE A 61 10.97 24.60 11.87
N PRO A 62 10.13 23.89 12.64
CA PRO A 62 10.47 23.42 13.98
C PRO A 62 11.78 22.62 13.99
N ARG A 63 12.55 22.68 15.08
CA ARG A 63 13.86 22.00 15.19
C ARG A 63 13.78 20.48 14.91
N HIS A 64 12.67 19.84 15.26
CA HIS A 64 12.43 18.41 14.99
C HIS A 64 12.14 18.11 13.51
N ALA A 65 11.60 19.07 12.75
CA ALA A 65 11.24 18.94 11.34
C ALA A 65 12.40 19.31 10.40
N ARG A 66 13.50 19.85 10.92
CA ARG A 66 14.72 20.09 10.14
C ARG A 66 15.32 18.77 9.67
N PHE A 67 15.64 18.71 8.37
CA PHE A 67 16.31 17.57 7.77
C PHE A 67 17.61 17.23 8.50
N SER A 68 17.81 15.95 8.78
CA SER A 68 19.02 15.45 9.42
C SER A 68 19.27 14.03 8.93
N ARG A 69 20.38 13.83 8.23
CA ARG A 69 20.77 12.51 7.69
C ARG A 69 20.75 11.43 8.76
N ARG A 70 21.24 11.75 9.97
CA ARG A 70 21.23 10.83 11.12
C ARG A 70 19.82 10.44 11.54
N ARG A 71 18.88 11.40 11.64
CA ARG A 71 17.48 11.11 12.00
C ARG A 71 16.81 10.26 10.94
N THR A 72 16.99 10.60 9.66
CA THR A 72 16.47 9.80 8.54
C THR A 72 17.00 8.36 8.58
N LEU A 73 18.32 8.18 8.73
CA LEU A 73 18.93 6.85 8.85
C LEU A 73 18.40 6.05 10.05
N LEU A 74 18.25 6.69 11.21
CA LEU A 74 17.69 6.05 12.39
C LEU A 74 16.23 5.65 12.18
N THR A 75 15.40 6.51 11.61
CA THR A 75 14.00 6.19 11.30
C THR A 75 13.89 5.01 10.34
N VAL A 76 14.69 5.00 9.27
CA VAL A 76 14.73 3.87 8.31
C VAL A 76 15.22 2.59 8.99
N ALA A 77 16.28 2.68 9.80
CA ALA A 77 16.81 1.53 10.51
C ALA A 77 15.80 0.95 11.53
N THR A 78 15.07 1.80 12.25
CA THR A 78 14.01 1.36 13.17
C THR A 78 12.87 0.67 12.40
N GLY A 79 12.40 1.24 11.29
CA GLY A 79 11.36 0.63 10.47
C GLY A 79 11.79 -0.74 9.94
N LEU A 80 12.98 -0.84 9.35
CA LEU A 80 13.55 -2.10 8.87
C LEU A 80 13.78 -3.11 10.01
N GLY A 81 14.17 -2.65 11.19
CA GLY A 81 14.32 -3.48 12.39
C GLY A 81 13.01 -4.08 12.86
N LEU A 82 11.95 -3.26 12.98
CA LEU A 82 10.61 -3.72 13.33
C LEU A 82 10.05 -4.68 12.29
N TRP A 83 10.23 -4.36 11.01
CA TRP A 83 9.77 -5.20 9.90
C TRP A 83 10.44 -6.57 9.91
N SER A 84 11.77 -6.57 9.95
CA SER A 84 12.56 -7.82 9.93
C SER A 84 12.32 -8.66 11.19
N GLY A 85 12.16 -8.03 12.36
CA GLY A 85 11.81 -8.70 13.61
C GLY A 85 10.45 -9.40 13.53
N ALA A 86 9.42 -8.70 13.04
CA ALA A 86 8.09 -9.29 12.87
C ALA A 86 8.09 -10.42 11.83
N MET A 87 8.78 -10.24 10.70
CA MET A 87 8.86 -11.28 9.65
C MET A 87 9.61 -12.51 10.14
N ALA A 88 10.74 -12.31 10.82
CA ALA A 88 11.51 -13.40 11.42
C ALA A 88 10.71 -14.16 12.48
N LEU A 89 9.88 -13.46 13.27
CA LEU A 89 8.98 -14.09 14.22
C LEU A 89 7.94 -14.98 13.54
N LEU A 90 7.31 -14.52 12.45
CA LEU A 90 6.34 -15.32 11.68
C LEU A 90 7.01 -16.55 11.07
N TRP A 91 8.15 -16.37 10.41
CA TRP A 91 8.87 -17.49 9.79
C TRP A 91 9.43 -18.47 10.81
N GLY A 92 9.88 -17.99 11.97
CA GLY A 92 10.43 -18.82 13.03
C GLY A 92 9.37 -19.62 13.80
N THR A 93 8.15 -19.09 13.94
CA THR A 93 7.08 -19.75 14.72
C THR A 93 6.10 -20.54 13.86
N LEU A 94 5.71 -20.02 12.69
CA LEU A 94 4.70 -20.62 11.82
C LEU A 94 5.29 -21.25 10.56
N GLY A 95 6.50 -20.84 10.18
CA GLY A 95 7.14 -21.23 8.92
C GLY A 95 6.80 -20.29 7.76
N PRO A 96 7.65 -20.27 6.71
CA PRO A 96 7.50 -19.34 5.58
C PRO A 96 6.30 -19.65 4.68
N ALA A 97 5.81 -20.90 4.69
CA ALA A 97 4.68 -21.33 3.85
C ALA A 97 3.31 -21.13 4.52
N HIS A 98 3.26 -20.73 5.79
CA HIS A 98 2.02 -20.47 6.50
C HIS A 98 1.32 -19.22 5.95
N ASP A 99 -0.01 -19.23 5.85
CA ASP A 99 -0.78 -18.12 5.27
C ASP A 99 -0.46 -16.75 5.91
N LEU A 100 -0.32 -16.69 7.24
CA LEU A 100 0.07 -15.45 7.93
C LEU A 100 1.45 -14.93 7.50
N SER A 101 2.42 -15.81 7.25
CA SER A 101 3.74 -15.46 6.74
C SER A 101 3.68 -14.99 5.28
N LEU A 102 2.87 -15.67 4.46
CA LEU A 102 2.63 -15.31 3.06
C LEU A 102 1.91 -13.96 2.96
N MET A 103 0.92 -13.69 3.81
CA MET A 103 0.24 -12.41 3.92
C MET A 103 1.22 -11.29 4.27
N GLY A 104 2.02 -11.45 5.32
CA GLY A 104 3.02 -10.45 5.69
C GLY A 104 3.98 -10.14 4.54
N TRP A 105 4.47 -11.16 3.84
CA TRP A 105 5.37 -10.99 2.71
C TRP A 105 4.70 -10.36 1.49
N PHE A 106 3.47 -10.78 1.18
CA PHE A 106 2.69 -10.26 0.06
C PHE A 106 2.35 -8.78 0.26
N PHE A 107 1.85 -8.41 1.44
CA PHE A 107 1.47 -7.03 1.73
C PHE A 107 2.67 -6.09 1.92
N THR A 108 3.83 -6.62 2.35
CA THR A 108 5.10 -5.87 2.25
C THR A 108 5.37 -5.45 0.80
N LYS A 109 5.22 -6.37 -0.16
CA LYS A 109 5.38 -6.05 -1.58
C LYS A 109 4.31 -5.09 -2.07
N ALA A 110 3.05 -5.29 -1.67
CA ALA A 110 1.95 -4.42 -2.02
C ALA A 110 2.20 -2.96 -1.58
N ALA A 111 2.67 -2.77 -0.34
CA ALA A 111 3.02 -1.45 0.20
C ALA A 111 4.11 -0.77 -0.65
N LEU A 112 5.17 -1.51 -1.00
CA LEU A 112 6.24 -0.99 -1.85
C LEU A 112 5.78 -0.68 -3.28
N LEU A 113 4.69 -1.28 -3.75
CA LEU A 113 4.15 -1.10 -5.10
C LEU A 113 3.03 -0.03 -5.17
N THR A 114 2.70 0.64 -4.06
CA THR A 114 1.59 1.63 -4.00
C THR A 114 1.99 3.00 -4.57
N PHE A 115 2.63 3.01 -5.75
CA PHE A 115 2.89 4.22 -6.52
C PHE A 115 1.64 4.57 -7.36
N GLY A 116 1.03 5.73 -7.09
CA GLY A 116 -0.20 6.17 -7.78
C GLY A 116 -1.49 6.06 -6.96
N GLY A 117 -1.38 5.85 -5.65
CA GLY A 117 -2.52 5.83 -4.71
C GLY A 117 -3.15 4.44 -4.53
N ALA A 118 -4.15 4.35 -3.65
CA ALA A 118 -4.76 3.08 -3.24
C ALA A 118 -5.37 2.27 -4.40
N TYR A 119 -5.90 2.92 -5.44
CA TYR A 119 -6.46 2.22 -6.61
C TYR A 119 -5.39 1.50 -7.46
N ALA A 120 -4.13 1.92 -7.40
CA ALA A 120 -3.06 1.29 -8.15
C ALA A 120 -2.75 -0.11 -7.60
N VAL A 121 -2.90 -0.33 -6.29
CA VAL A 121 -2.55 -1.61 -5.65
C VAL A 121 -3.69 -2.63 -5.69
N LEU A 122 -4.94 -2.22 -5.92
CA LEU A 122 -6.09 -3.13 -5.95
C LEU A 122 -5.94 -4.28 -6.94
N PRO A 123 -5.52 -4.07 -8.21
CA PRO A 123 -5.35 -5.18 -9.14
C PRO A 123 -4.28 -6.17 -8.66
N TYR A 124 -3.22 -5.68 -8.02
CA TYR A 124 -2.20 -6.54 -7.41
C TYR A 124 -2.78 -7.39 -6.28
N VAL A 125 -3.61 -6.80 -5.41
CA VAL A 125 -4.31 -7.52 -4.33
C VAL A 125 -5.32 -8.54 -4.87
N VAL A 126 -6.05 -8.24 -5.95
CA VAL A 126 -6.93 -9.21 -6.62
C VAL A 126 -6.12 -10.39 -7.15
N GLN A 127 -5.04 -10.13 -7.91
CA GLN A 127 -4.19 -11.19 -8.47
C GLN A 127 -3.57 -12.07 -7.38
N GLY A 128 -3.10 -11.48 -6.27
CA GLY A 128 -2.53 -12.24 -5.17
C GLY A 128 -3.58 -12.94 -4.31
N GLY A 129 -4.50 -12.18 -3.74
CA GLY A 129 -5.45 -12.67 -2.73
C GLY A 129 -6.56 -13.54 -3.31
N VAL A 130 -7.03 -13.27 -4.53
CA VAL A 130 -8.12 -14.04 -5.16
C VAL A 130 -7.56 -15.17 -6.02
N GLU A 131 -6.68 -14.86 -6.97
CA GLU A 131 -6.27 -15.82 -7.99
C GLU A 131 -5.15 -16.76 -7.54
N HIS A 132 -4.18 -16.25 -6.75
CA HIS A 132 -2.98 -17.02 -6.41
C HIS A 132 -3.06 -17.73 -5.05
N TYR A 133 -3.39 -16.99 -3.99
CA TYR A 133 -3.44 -17.53 -2.63
C TYR A 133 -4.85 -17.98 -2.22
N GLU A 134 -5.88 -17.58 -2.97
CA GLU A 134 -7.29 -17.93 -2.70
C GLU A 134 -7.71 -17.64 -1.25
N TRP A 135 -7.28 -16.50 -0.72
CA TRP A 135 -7.66 -16.01 0.62
C TRP A 135 -9.11 -15.53 0.65
N LEU A 136 -9.62 -15.02 -0.48
CA LEU A 136 -10.98 -14.55 -0.63
C LEU A 136 -11.45 -14.71 -2.07
N SER A 137 -12.75 -14.85 -2.25
CA SER A 137 -13.37 -14.87 -3.58
C SER A 137 -13.40 -13.47 -4.22
N ALA A 138 -13.60 -13.42 -5.55
CA ALA A 138 -13.79 -12.17 -6.27
C ALA A 138 -14.98 -11.35 -5.71
N THR A 139 -16.06 -12.03 -5.31
CA THR A 139 -17.24 -11.39 -4.71
C THR A 139 -16.89 -10.75 -3.36
N GLN A 140 -16.19 -11.47 -2.49
CA GLN A 140 -15.75 -10.93 -1.20
C GLN A 140 -14.78 -9.75 -1.38
N MET A 141 -13.92 -9.78 -2.40
CA MET A 141 -13.05 -8.64 -2.72
C MET A 141 -13.87 -7.40 -3.14
N MET A 142 -14.94 -7.60 -3.92
CA MET A 142 -15.87 -6.50 -4.26
C MET A 142 -16.62 -5.98 -3.03
N ASP A 143 -17.04 -6.86 -2.12
CA ASP A 143 -17.68 -6.46 -0.86
C ASP A 143 -16.71 -5.60 -0.01
N GLY A 144 -15.45 -6.02 0.09
CA GLY A 144 -14.40 -5.26 0.76
C GLY A 144 -14.17 -3.88 0.13
N LEU A 145 -14.16 -3.80 -1.20
CA LEU A 145 -14.04 -2.53 -1.91
C LEU A 145 -15.24 -1.63 -1.64
N ALA A 146 -16.46 -2.17 -1.72
CA ALA A 146 -17.68 -1.43 -1.42
C ALA A 146 -17.67 -0.88 0.03
N LEU A 147 -17.24 -1.70 1.00
CA LEU A 147 -17.05 -1.25 2.37
C LEU A 147 -16.03 -0.11 2.46
N GLY A 148 -14.87 -0.24 1.80
CA GLY A 148 -13.83 0.79 1.79
C GLY A 148 -14.30 2.15 1.25
N GLU A 149 -15.11 2.14 0.20
CA GLU A 149 -15.69 3.36 -0.40
C GLU A 149 -16.81 3.98 0.47
N THR A 150 -17.45 3.19 1.35
CA THR A 150 -18.49 3.70 2.26
C THR A 150 -17.94 4.30 3.56
N THR A 151 -16.69 4.00 3.92
CA THR A 151 -16.07 4.49 5.14
C THR A 151 -15.27 5.77 4.88
N PRO A 152 -15.41 6.83 5.71
CA PRO A 152 -14.54 7.99 5.63
C PRO A 152 -13.12 7.58 6.06
N GLY A 153 -12.22 7.39 5.10
CA GLY A 153 -10.84 7.00 5.38
C GLY A 153 -10.03 6.70 4.12
N PRO A 154 -8.75 6.32 4.28
CA PRO A 154 -7.92 5.88 3.17
C PRO A 154 -8.47 4.57 2.60
N LEU A 155 -8.83 4.55 1.31
CA LEU A 155 -9.34 3.35 0.61
C LEU A 155 -8.48 2.10 0.81
N ILE A 156 -7.17 2.28 0.99
CA ILE A 156 -6.21 1.21 1.23
C ILE A 156 -6.56 0.37 2.48
N MET A 157 -7.40 0.85 3.40
CA MET A 157 -7.87 0.08 4.55
C MET A 157 -8.62 -1.21 4.17
N VAL A 158 -9.06 -1.36 2.92
CA VAL A 158 -9.60 -2.63 2.38
C VAL A 158 -8.66 -3.82 2.58
N VAL A 159 -7.34 -3.61 2.65
CA VAL A 159 -6.37 -4.69 2.90
C VAL A 159 -6.56 -5.36 4.27
N ALA A 160 -7.04 -4.62 5.28
CA ALA A 160 -7.35 -5.19 6.59
C ALA A 160 -8.54 -6.14 6.51
N PHE A 161 -9.55 -5.80 5.71
CA PHE A 161 -10.68 -6.68 5.39
C PHE A 161 -10.20 -7.93 4.64
N VAL A 162 -9.33 -7.76 3.63
CA VAL A 162 -8.74 -8.88 2.89
C VAL A 162 -7.97 -9.82 3.83
N GLY A 163 -7.18 -9.26 4.74
CA GLY A 163 -6.49 -10.03 5.78
C GLY A 163 -7.45 -10.77 6.70
N PHE A 164 -8.52 -10.11 7.15
CA PHE A 164 -9.54 -10.74 8.00
C PHE A 164 -10.20 -11.94 7.32
N VAL A 165 -10.72 -11.73 6.11
CA VAL A 165 -11.41 -12.80 5.35
C VAL A 165 -10.42 -13.92 5.03
N GLY A 166 -9.19 -13.59 4.64
CA GLY A 166 -8.15 -14.59 4.41
C GLY A 166 -7.84 -15.45 5.63
N GLY A 167 -7.66 -14.82 6.80
CA GLY A 167 -7.41 -15.52 8.05
C GLY A 167 -8.58 -16.40 8.48
N TRP A 168 -9.81 -15.92 8.25
CA TRP A 168 -11.04 -16.67 8.51
C TRP A 168 -11.17 -17.87 7.57
N THR A 169 -11.04 -17.66 6.26
CA THR A 169 -11.25 -18.70 5.23
C THR A 169 -10.17 -19.77 5.26
N LYS A 170 -8.92 -19.42 5.58
CA LYS A 170 -7.83 -20.39 5.69
C LYS A 170 -7.72 -21.04 7.07
N GLU A 171 -8.62 -20.68 8.01
CA GLU A 171 -8.64 -21.21 9.37
C GLU A 171 -7.26 -21.15 10.04
N VAL A 172 -6.59 -19.99 9.97
CA VAL A 172 -5.15 -19.86 10.32
C VAL A 172 -4.82 -20.17 11.79
N LEU A 173 -5.83 -20.28 12.66
CA LEU A 173 -5.71 -20.74 14.06
C LEU A 173 -6.56 -21.99 14.35
N GLY A 174 -7.07 -22.65 13.32
CA GLY A 174 -8.00 -23.78 13.39
C GLY A 174 -9.49 -23.38 13.35
N PRO A 175 -10.39 -24.36 13.18
CA PRO A 175 -11.82 -24.15 12.93
C PRO A 175 -12.58 -23.57 14.14
N ASP A 176 -12.05 -23.73 15.36
CA ASP A 176 -12.70 -23.24 16.58
C ASP A 176 -12.42 -21.75 16.85
N LEU A 177 -11.40 -21.17 16.21
CA LEU A 177 -10.89 -19.83 16.49
C LEU A 177 -10.92 -18.92 15.24
N LEU A 178 -11.93 -19.07 14.38
CA LEU A 178 -12.05 -18.32 13.12
C LEU A 178 -11.98 -16.79 13.31
N LEU A 179 -12.70 -16.26 14.29
CA LEU A 179 -12.67 -14.83 14.59
C LEU A 179 -11.28 -14.37 15.06
N GLY A 180 -10.63 -15.17 15.90
CA GLY A 180 -9.25 -14.90 16.34
C GLY A 180 -8.27 -14.93 15.17
N GLY A 181 -8.41 -15.91 14.28
CA GLY A 181 -7.58 -16.04 13.07
C GLY A 181 -7.76 -14.87 12.11
N GLY A 182 -9.01 -14.44 11.88
CA GLY A 182 -9.32 -13.26 11.09
C GLY A 182 -8.74 -11.98 11.69
N VAL A 183 -8.93 -11.73 12.99
CA VAL A 183 -8.39 -10.53 13.66
C VAL A 183 -6.86 -10.52 13.63
N LEU A 184 -6.22 -11.67 13.86
CA LEU A 184 -4.77 -11.80 13.80
C LEU A 184 -4.24 -11.52 12.39
N ALA A 185 -4.85 -12.12 11.36
CA ALA A 185 -4.48 -11.91 9.98
C ALA A 185 -4.68 -10.44 9.55
N ALA A 186 -5.81 -9.82 9.90
CA ALA A 186 -6.05 -8.40 9.65
C ALA A 186 -4.98 -7.50 10.31
N SER A 187 -4.58 -7.82 11.53
CA SER A 187 -3.54 -7.10 12.27
C SER A 187 -2.19 -7.22 11.60
N ILE A 188 -1.82 -8.43 11.17
CA ILE A 188 -0.57 -8.71 10.44
C ILE A 188 -0.54 -7.96 9.11
N VAL A 189 -1.62 -8.06 8.32
CA VAL A 189 -1.72 -7.36 7.03
C VAL A 189 -1.63 -5.85 7.21
N THR A 190 -2.34 -5.30 8.21
CA THR A 190 -2.28 -3.86 8.52
C THR A 190 -0.86 -3.44 8.93
N PHE A 191 -0.21 -4.20 9.81
CA PHE A 191 1.16 -3.94 10.23
C PHE A 191 2.13 -3.92 9.04
N PHE A 192 2.14 -4.95 8.20
CA PHE A 192 3.07 -5.03 7.05
C PHE A 192 2.73 -4.05 5.92
N THR A 193 1.51 -3.50 5.89
CA THR A 193 1.13 -2.49 4.90
C THR A 193 1.55 -1.08 5.32
N PHE A 194 1.52 -0.76 6.61
CA PHE A 194 1.64 0.62 7.12
C PHE A 194 2.85 0.92 8.01
N LEU A 195 3.68 -0.08 8.33
CA LEU A 195 4.95 0.11 9.03
C LEU A 195 5.96 0.93 8.21
#